data_AF-A0A9E1YP39-F1
#
_entry.id   AF-A0A9E1YP39-F1
#
_cell.length_a   1.000
_cell.length_b   1.000
_cell.length_c   1.000
_cell.angle_alpha   90.00
_cell.angle_beta   90.00
_cell.angle_gamma   90.00
#
_symmetry.space_group_name_H-M   'P 1'
#
loop_
_entity.id
_entity.type
_entity.pdbx_description
1 polymer ?
#
loop_
_entity_poly.entity_id
_entity_poly.type
_entity_poly.pdbx_seq_one_letter_code
_entity_poly.pdbx_strand_id
1 'polypeptide(L)' 'MVNDPLAALPKVAWGKGIHIYDQDGKRYIDASGGPATFCLGHGNEEVNQAIKEQLDRIAFGYRYHFRSDAAE' A
#
# COMPACT_ATOMS: atom_id res chain seq x y z
N MET A 1 -7.94 -0.66 32.34
CA MET A 1 -6.92 -0.44 31.30
C MET A 1 -7.01 -1.63 30.36
N VAL A 2 -7.48 -1.43 29.13
CA VAL A 2 -7.61 -2.52 28.15
C VAL A 2 -6.23 -2.75 27.55
N ASN A 3 -5.74 -3.98 27.61
CA ASN A 3 -4.48 -4.37 26.99
C ASN A 3 -4.72 -4.40 25.47
N ASP A 4 -4.15 -3.45 24.72
CA ASP A 4 -4.25 -3.42 23.26
C ASP A 4 -3.32 -4.50 22.69
N PRO A 5 -3.86 -5.61 22.13
CA PRO A 5 -3.04 -6.69 21.60
C PRO A 5 -2.17 -6.25 20.41
N LEU A 6 -2.48 -5.12 19.76
CA LEU A 6 -1.71 -4.60 18.63
C LEU A 6 -0.44 -3.88 19.08
N ALA A 7 -0.36 -3.41 20.33
CA ALA A 7 0.80 -2.70 20.85
C ALA A 7 2.09 -3.54 20.89
N ALA A 8 1.96 -4.87 20.84
CA ALA A 8 3.09 -5.81 20.81
C ALA A 8 3.58 -6.14 19.38
N LEU A 9 2.88 -5.70 18.34
CA LEU A 9 3.25 -6.01 16.96
C LEU A 9 4.32 -5.03 16.44
N PRO A 10 5.25 -5.48 15.57
CA PRO A 10 6.21 -4.60 14.92
C PRO A 10 5.52 -3.51 14.10
N LYS A 11 6.00 -2.28 14.20
CA LYS A 11 5.48 -1.16 13.42
C LYS A 11 6.16 -1.10 12.06
N VAL A 12 5.40 -1.28 10.98
CA VAL A 12 5.92 -1.24 9.60
C VAL A 12 6.40 0.17 9.24
N ALA A 13 7.56 0.26 8.60
CA ALA A 13 8.14 1.50 8.09
C ALA A 13 8.03 1.61 6.56
N TRP A 14 8.40 0.56 5.83
CA TRP A 14 8.33 0.53 4.36
C TRP A 14 8.42 -0.91 3.82
N GLY A 15 8.23 -1.09 2.51
CA GLY A 15 8.37 -2.38 1.84
C GLY A 15 8.84 -2.24 0.38
N LYS A 16 9.50 -3.28 -0.14
CA LYS A 16 9.95 -3.37 -1.54
C LYS A 16 9.98 -4.82 -2.01
N GLY A 17 9.32 -5.12 -3.12
CA GLY A 17 9.19 -6.49 -3.64
C GLY A 17 8.51 -7.38 -2.59
N ILE A 18 9.11 -8.54 -2.30
CA ILE A 18 8.59 -9.48 -1.28
C ILE A 18 8.96 -9.10 0.16
N HIS A 19 9.57 -7.95 0.41
CA HIS A 19 10.11 -7.59 1.72
C HIS A 19 9.33 -6.46 2.38
N ILE A 20 9.13 -6.59 3.69
CA ILE A 20 8.61 -5.56 4.60
C ILE A 20 9.70 -5.24 5.63
N TYR A 21 9.83 -3.98 6.01
CA TYR A 21 10.78 -3.48 7.00
C TYR A 21 10.04 -2.76 8.11
N ASP A 22 10.31 -3.10 9.36
CA ASP A 22 9.80 -2.37 10.52
C ASP A 22 10.64 -1.13 10.84
N GLN A 23 10.20 -0.36 11.84
CA GLN A 23 10.89 0.86 12.29
C GLN A 23 12.27 0.60 12.92
N ASP A 24 12.53 -0.63 13.38
CA ASP A 24 13.81 -1.05 13.94
C ASP A 24 14.76 -1.63 12.87
N GLY A 25 14.31 -1.66 11.60
CA GLY A 25 15.08 -2.14 10.45
C GLY A 25 15.05 -3.65 10.26
N LYS A 26 14.24 -4.39 11.03
CA LYS A 26 14.07 -5.83 10.82
C LYS A 26 13.31 -6.08 9.52
N ARG A 27 13.85 -7.00 8.73
CA ARG A 27 13.29 -7.41 7.43
C ARG A 27 12.46 -8.68 7.55
N TYR A 28 11.30 -8.66 6.93
CA TYR A 28 10.35 -9.76 6.86
C TYR A 28 10.11 -10.16 5.42
N ILE A 29 9.94 -11.45 5.15
CA ILE A 29 9.46 -11.94 3.86
C ILE A 29 7.94 -11.99 3.93
N ASP A 30 7.28 -11.29 3.02
CA ASP A 30 5.85 -11.42 2.78
C ASP A 30 5.59 -12.58 1.82
N ALA A 31 5.42 -13.77 2.40
CA ALA A 31 5.16 -15.00 1.66
C ALA A 31 3.69 -15.12 1.19
N SER A 32 2.78 -14.28 1.69
CA SER A 32 1.36 -14.30 1.32
C SER A 32 0.97 -13.21 0.33
N GLY A 33 1.84 -12.22 0.08
CA GLY A 33 1.50 -11.01 -0.67
C GLY A 33 0.45 -10.17 0.07
N GLY A 34 0.55 -10.10 1.40
CA GLY A 34 -0.48 -9.54 2.28
C GLY A 34 -1.74 -10.43 2.30
N PRO A 35 -2.97 -9.86 2.23
CA PRO A 35 -4.20 -10.62 2.02
C PRO A 35 -4.35 -11.03 0.54
N ALA A 36 -3.29 -11.61 -0.05
CA ALA A 36 -3.17 -11.96 -1.47
C ALA A 36 -3.43 -10.79 -2.45
N THR A 37 -3.12 -9.55 -2.06
CA THR A 37 -3.39 -8.34 -2.87
C THR A 37 -2.13 -7.74 -3.49
N PHE A 38 -0.94 -8.03 -2.96
CA PHE A 38 0.33 -7.48 -3.44
C PHE A 38 1.06 -8.45 -4.38
N CYS A 39 0.40 -8.88 -5.46
CA CYS A 39 1.01 -9.78 -6.45
C CYS A 39 2.23 -9.16 -7.17
N LEU A 40 2.27 -7.84 -7.29
CA LEU A 40 3.41 -7.08 -7.85
C LEU A 40 4.49 -6.76 -6.79
N GLY A 41 4.27 -7.16 -5.53
CA GLY A 41 5.10 -6.82 -4.39
C GLY A 41 4.89 -5.38 -3.87
N HIS A 42 5.50 -5.10 -2.72
CA HIS A 42 5.46 -3.79 -2.08
C HIS A 42 6.27 -2.75 -2.84
N GLY A 43 5.86 -1.49 -2.79
CA GLY A 43 6.65 -0.37 -3.33
C GLY A 43 6.91 -0.45 -4.83
N ASN A 44 5.96 -0.97 -5.62
CA ASN A 44 6.05 -0.99 -7.07
C ASN A 44 6.08 0.45 -7.62
N GLU A 45 7.14 0.81 -8.34
CA GLU A 45 7.39 2.18 -8.80
C GLU A 45 6.41 2.63 -9.86
N GLU A 46 6.07 1.75 -10.81
CA GLU A 46 5.11 2.03 -11.88
C GLU A 46 3.72 2.32 -11.31
N VAL A 47 3.24 1.47 -10.39
CA VAL A 47 1.95 1.66 -9.73
C VAL A 47 1.93 2.94 -8.90
N ASN A 48 2.98 3.17 -8.11
CA ASN A 48 3.09 4.38 -7.30
C ASN A 48 3.10 5.66 -8.15
N GLN A 49 3.78 5.62 -9.30
CA GLN A 49 3.86 6.75 -10.22
C GLN A 49 2.50 7.03 -10.85
N ALA A 50 1.80 6.01 -11.36
CA ALA A 50 0.46 6.16 -11.92
C ALA A 50 -0.56 6.73 -10.91
N ILE A 51 -0.49 6.30 -9.64
CA ILE A 51 -1.33 6.85 -8.56
C ILE A 51 -1.03 8.33 -8.33
N LYS A 52 0.25 8.71 -8.23
CA LYS A 52 0.66 10.11 -8.02
C LYS A 52 0.20 11.01 -9.17
N GLU A 53 0.43 10.57 -10.41
CA GLU A 53 0.02 11.32 -11.60
C GLU A 53 -1.50 11.54 -11.65
N GLN A 54 -2.29 10.54 -11.25
CA GLN A 54 -3.73 10.70 -11.14
C GLN A 54 -4.10 11.67 -10.03
N LEU A 55 -3.47 11.58 -8.85
CA LEU A 55 -3.72 12.50 -7.72
C LEU A 55 -3.37 13.95 -8.04
N ASP A 56 -2.29 14.19 -8.80
CA ASP A 56 -1.88 15.53 -9.26
C ASP A 56 -2.93 16.17 -10.18
N ARG A 57 -3.70 15.35 -10.92
CA ARG A 57 -4.79 15.81 -11.79
C ARG A 57 -6.10 15.95 -11.01
N ILE A 58 -6.54 14.88 -10.35
CA ILE A 58 -7.76 14.81 -9.55
C ILE A 58 -7.78 13.54 -8.68
N ALA A 59 -8.05 13.72 -7.38
CA ALA A 59 -8.13 12.59 -6.45
C ALA A 59 -9.47 11.83 -6.48
N PHE A 60 -10.57 12.49 -6.86
CA PHE A 60 -11.89 11.87 -6.87
C PHE A 60 -12.85 12.59 -7.82
N GLY A 61 -13.57 11.80 -8.63
CA GLY A 61 -14.71 12.25 -9.42
C GLY A 61 -15.96 11.45 -9.04
N TYR A 62 -17.06 12.13 -8.72
CA TYR A 62 -18.31 11.45 -8.37
C TYR A 62 -18.88 10.70 -9.58
N ARG A 63 -18.99 9.37 -9.48
CA ARG A 63 -19.25 8.44 -10.61
C ARG A 63 -20.52 8.73 -11.41
N TYR A 64 -21.55 9.33 -10.79
CA TYR A 64 -22.79 9.68 -11.49
C TYR A 64 -22.69 11.00 -12.29
N HIS A 65 -21.65 11.81 -12.06
CA HIS A 65 -21.42 13.06 -12.78
C HIS A 65 -20.24 12.97 -13.76
N PHE A 66 -19.24 12.15 -13.48
CA PHE A 66 -17.97 12.14 -14.21
C PHE A 66 -17.51 10.72 -14.56
N ARG A 67 -16.72 10.61 -15.64
CA ARG A 67 -15.98 9.41 -16.06
C ARG A 67 -14.48 9.70 -15.98
N SER A 68 -13.66 8.65 -15.99
CA SER A 68 -12.20 8.75 -15.99
C SER A 68 -11.58 7.53 -16.64
N ASP A 69 -10.51 7.73 -17.41
CA ASP A 69 -9.76 6.64 -18.05
C ASP A 69 -9.25 5.60 -17.03
N ALA A 70 -8.90 6.00 -15.81
CA ALA A 70 -8.45 5.09 -14.76
C ALA A 70 -9.56 4.13 -14.24
N ALA A 71 -10.82 4.40 -14.56
CA ALA A 71 -11.98 3.63 -14.09
C ALA A 71 -12.68 2.85 -15.22
N GLU A 72 -12.14 2.88 -16.44
CA GLU A 72 -12.65 2.20 -17.65
C GLU A 72 -11.55 1.29 -18.24
#